data_AF-A0A660Z2D4-F1
#
_entry.id   AF-A0A660Z2D4-F1
#
_cell.length_a   1.000
_cell.length_b   1.000
_cell.length_c   1.000
_cell.angle_alpha   90.00
_cell.angle_beta   90.00
_cell.angle_gamma   90.00
#
_symmetry.space_group_name_H-M   'P 1'
#
loop_
_entity.id
_entity.type
_entity.pdbx_description
1 polymer ?
#
loop_
_entity_poly.entity_id
_entity_poly.type
_entity_poly.pdbx_seq_one_letter_code
_entity_poly.pdbx_strand_id
1 'polypeptide(L)'
;PFQDVPLEEREKLEKKLKSIKMPRGVAFRTEGLRHTEIQAVLSRGDMAVGEAAYAAWKKGRSLFSEIKERGMDPDKYLRDPRYLREAPFHRISTGVRSSFLRLELERSKRGRRTPDCDTKKCKLCGLCVT
;
A
#
# COMPACT_ATOMS: atom_id res chain seq x y z
N PRO A 1 3.33 -6.23 5.47
CA PRO A 1 4.77 -6.27 5.11
C PRO A 1 5.14 -5.55 3.79
N PHE A 2 4.19 -5.28 2.89
CA PHE A 2 4.47 -4.72 1.56
C PHE A 2 4.47 -3.18 1.49
N GLN A 3 4.39 -2.50 2.63
CA GLN A 3 4.28 -1.04 2.69
C GLN A 3 5.50 -0.31 2.09
N ASP A 4 6.68 -0.95 2.15
CA ASP A 4 7.95 -0.44 1.63
C ASP A 4 8.26 -0.91 0.21
N VAL A 5 7.31 -1.58 -0.45
CA VAL A 5 7.49 -2.11 -1.79
C VAL A 5 6.85 -1.15 -2.80
N PRO A 6 7.57 -0.80 -3.89
CA PRO A 6 7.00 -0.06 -5.01
C PRO A 6 5.71 -0.69 -5.51
N LEU A 7 4.71 0.14 -5.82
CA LEU A 7 3.55 -0.35 -6.56
C LEU A 7 4.02 -0.73 -7.95
N GLU A 8 3.67 -1.95 -8.39
CA GLU A 8 4.09 -2.43 -9.70
C GLU A 8 3.42 -1.65 -10.84
N GLU A 9 4.08 -1.61 -11.99
CA GLU A 9 3.53 -0.95 -13.19
C GLU A 9 2.14 -1.44 -13.54
N ARG A 10 1.27 -0.48 -13.89
CA ARG A 10 -0.13 -0.75 -14.21
C ARG A 10 -0.27 -1.86 -15.26
N GLU A 11 0.51 -1.81 -16.34
CA GLU A 11 0.44 -2.81 -17.41
C GLU A 11 0.75 -4.24 -16.91
N LYS A 12 1.70 -4.39 -15.98
CA LYS A 12 2.03 -5.68 -15.38
C LYS A 12 0.93 -6.16 -14.45
N LEU A 13 0.36 -5.27 -13.65
CA LEU A 13 -0.79 -5.57 -12.80
C LEU A 13 -2.01 -5.99 -13.61
N GLU A 14 -2.31 -5.31 -14.73
CA GLU A 14 -3.40 -5.69 -15.63
C GLU A 14 -3.20 -7.10 -16.20
N LYS A 15 -1.99 -7.43 -16.64
CA LYS A 15 -1.66 -8.78 -17.14
C LYS A 15 -1.85 -9.84 -16.05
N LYS A 16 -1.39 -9.57 -14.82
CA LYS A 16 -1.57 -10.46 -13.67
C LYS A 16 -3.05 -10.65 -13.32
N LEU A 17 -3.84 -9.57 -13.25
CA LEU A 17 -5.28 -9.65 -12.97
C LEU A 17 -6.03 -10.45 -14.03
N LYS A 18 -5.70 -10.27 -15.32
CA LYS A 18 -6.29 -11.05 -16.43
C LYS A 18 -5.93 -12.54 -16.39
N SER A 19 -4.80 -12.90 -15.77
CA SER A 19 -4.35 -14.29 -15.64
C SER A 19 -5.11 -15.08 -14.57
N ILE A 20 -5.80 -14.39 -13.65
CA ILE A 20 -6.54 -15.03 -12.56
C ILE A 20 -7.74 -15.78 -13.13
N LYS A 21 -7.84 -17.08 -12.82
CA LYS A 21 -8.97 -17.93 -13.18
C LYS A 21 -9.73 -18.32 -11.92
N MET A 22 -11.04 -18.05 -11.90
CA MET A 22 -11.89 -18.44 -10.78
C MET A 22 -12.55 -19.79 -11.00
N PRO A 23 -12.68 -20.62 -9.95
CA PRO A 23 -13.54 -21.79 -9.99
C PRO A 23 -15.00 -21.45 -10.29
N ARG A 24 -15.77 -22.44 -10.74
CA ARG A 24 -17.20 -22.29 -10.99
C ARG A 24 -17.92 -21.90 -9.68
N GLY A 25 -18.80 -20.90 -9.75
CA GLY A 25 -19.52 -20.40 -8.58
C GLY A 25 -18.76 -19.38 -7.73
N VAL A 26 -17.53 -19.02 -8.09
CA VAL A 26 -16.74 -18.00 -7.39
C VAL A 26 -16.65 -16.72 -8.22
N ALA A 27 -17.03 -15.58 -7.62
CA ALA A 27 -16.89 -14.27 -8.23
C ALA A 27 -15.59 -13.59 -7.77
N PHE A 28 -14.74 -13.17 -8.71
CA PHE A 28 -13.57 -12.35 -8.41
C PHE A 28 -13.93 -10.87 -8.46
N ARG A 29 -13.74 -10.17 -7.33
CA ARG A 29 -13.90 -8.73 -7.25
C ARG A 29 -12.54 -8.11 -6.96
N THR A 30 -12.16 -7.17 -7.81
CA THR A 30 -10.95 -6.37 -7.69
C THR A 30 -11.34 -4.91 -7.83
N GLU A 31 -10.63 -4.05 -7.11
CA GLU A 31 -10.74 -2.62 -7.34
C GLU A 31 -10.06 -2.22 -8.65
N GLY A 32 -10.43 -1.08 -9.22
CA GLY A 32 -9.78 -0.54 -10.40
C GLY A 32 -8.37 -0.04 -10.08
N LEU A 33 -7.40 -0.32 -10.95
CA LEU A 33 -5.99 0.04 -10.73
C LEU A 33 -5.76 1.53 -10.51
N ARG A 34 -6.56 2.39 -11.14
CA ARG A 34 -6.52 3.84 -10.89
C ARG A 34 -6.87 4.19 -9.43
N HIS A 35 -7.86 3.51 -8.84
CA HIS A 35 -8.18 3.74 -7.44
C HIS A 35 -7.09 3.17 -6.52
N THR A 36 -6.50 2.02 -6.87
CA THR A 36 -5.35 1.47 -6.15
C THR A 36 -4.18 2.47 -6.10
N GLU A 37 -3.87 3.13 -7.22
CA GLU A 37 -2.84 4.18 -7.24
C GLU A 37 -3.23 5.38 -6.38
N ILE A 38 -4.48 5.84 -6.45
CA ILE A 38 -4.98 6.95 -5.60
C ILE A 38 -4.83 6.60 -4.12
N GLN A 39 -5.25 5.39 -3.72
CA GLN A 39 -5.11 4.91 -2.35
C GLN A 39 -3.65 4.81 -1.92
N ALA A 40 -2.76 4.34 -2.80
CA ALA A 40 -1.33 4.25 -2.51
C ALA A 40 -0.72 5.63 -2.30
N VAL A 41 -1.04 6.61 -3.18
CA VAL A 41 -0.58 8.00 -3.03
C VAL A 41 -1.10 8.61 -1.73
N LEU A 42 -2.38 8.44 -1.41
CA LEU A 42 -2.96 8.95 -0.16
C LEU A 42 -2.34 8.30 1.08
N SER A 43 -2.13 6.98 1.07
CA SER A 43 -1.60 6.24 2.21
C SER A 43 -0.12 6.54 2.50
N ARG A 44 0.64 6.93 1.47
CA ARG A 44 2.08 7.21 1.54
C ARG A 44 2.39 8.70 1.50
N GLY A 45 1.37 9.52 1.30
CA GLY A 45 1.49 10.95 1.08
C GLY A 45 2.04 11.71 2.27
N ASP A 46 2.68 12.83 1.95
CA ASP A 46 3.10 13.85 2.91
C ASP A 46 2.04 14.96 3.01
N MET A 47 2.38 16.06 3.69
CA MET A 47 1.51 17.23 3.79
C MET A 47 1.12 17.80 2.43
N ALA A 48 2.02 17.75 1.43
CA ALA A 48 1.73 18.29 0.11
C ALA A 48 0.66 17.46 -0.63
N VAL A 49 0.69 16.13 -0.46
CA VAL A 49 -0.42 15.26 -0.93
C VAL A 49 -1.71 15.58 -0.21
N GLY A 50 -1.67 15.84 1.11
CA GLY A 50 -2.84 16.25 1.88
C GLY A 50 -3.46 17.55 1.38
N GLU A 51 -2.65 18.58 1.12
CA GLU A 51 -3.11 19.84 0.54
C GLU A 51 -3.69 19.68 -0.87
N ALA A 52 -3.07 18.83 -1.69
CA ALA A 52 -3.59 18.50 -3.02
C ALA A 52 -4.94 17.77 -2.92
N ALA A 53 -5.10 16.85 -1.96
CA ALA A 53 -6.37 16.18 -1.74
C ALA A 53 -7.47 17.16 -1.30
N TYR A 54 -7.15 18.07 -0.38
CA TYR A 54 -8.08 19.11 0.06
C TYR A 54 -8.49 20.05 -1.08
N ALA A 55 -7.53 20.51 -1.88
CA ALA A 55 -7.81 21.37 -3.02
C ALA A 55 -8.60 20.65 -4.13
N ALA A 56 -8.30 19.36 -4.39
CA ALA A 56 -9.04 18.54 -5.32
C ALA A 56 -10.52 18.42 -4.92
N TRP A 57 -10.79 18.17 -3.64
CA TRP A 57 -12.16 18.17 -3.10
C TRP A 57 -12.83 19.53 -3.26
N LYS A 58 -12.17 20.62 -2.84
CA LYS A 58 -12.72 21.98 -2.90
C LYS A 58 -13.04 22.45 -4.33
N LYS A 59 -12.21 22.05 -5.30
CA LYS A 59 -12.36 22.41 -6.73
C LYS A 59 -13.20 21.40 -7.53
N GLY A 60 -13.60 20.26 -6.96
CA GLY A 60 -14.28 19.19 -7.70
C GLY A 60 -13.41 18.52 -8.77
N ARG A 61 -12.09 18.44 -8.55
CA ARG A 61 -11.11 17.89 -9.50
C ARG A 61 -10.55 16.57 -9.01
N SER A 62 -9.86 15.85 -9.91
CA SER A 62 -9.16 14.61 -9.51
C SER A 62 -7.91 14.92 -8.68
N LEU A 63 -7.57 14.05 -7.73
CA LEU A 63 -6.34 14.17 -6.95
C LEU A 63 -5.10 14.32 -7.84
N PHE A 64 -4.95 13.47 -8.86
CA PHE A 64 -3.76 13.49 -9.73
C PHE A 64 -3.67 14.73 -10.60
N SER A 65 -4.79 15.35 -10.98
CA SER A 65 -4.73 16.64 -11.66
C SER A 65 -4.22 17.75 -10.74
N GLU A 66 -4.63 17.75 -9.47
CA GLU A 66 -4.17 18.75 -8.51
C GLU A 66 -2.71 18.54 -8.10
N ILE A 67 -2.28 17.29 -7.93
CA ILE A 67 -0.86 16.94 -7.69
C ILE A 67 0.03 17.46 -8.84
N LYS A 68 -0.37 17.21 -10.10
CA LYS A 68 0.38 17.67 -11.27
C LYS A 68 0.41 19.19 -11.40
N GLU A 69 -0.71 19.88 -11.10
CA GLU A 69 -0.79 21.35 -11.10
C GLU A 69 0.18 21.98 -10.10
N ARG A 70 0.44 21.30 -8.99
CA ARG A 70 1.43 21.69 -7.96
C ARG A 70 2.87 21.32 -8.33
N GLY A 71 3.13 20.83 -9.55
CA GLY A 71 4.46 20.42 -10.01
C GLY A 71 4.98 19.13 -9.36
N MET A 72 4.09 18.37 -8.71
CA MET A 72 4.44 17.11 -8.07
C MET A 72 4.20 15.94 -9.04
N ASP A 73 4.92 14.85 -8.83
CA ASP A 73 4.77 13.62 -9.60
C ASP A 73 4.17 12.52 -8.71
N PRO A 74 2.93 12.04 -9.01
CA PRO A 74 2.33 10.92 -8.30
C PRO A 74 3.22 9.68 -8.26
N ASP A 75 4.04 9.47 -9.29
CA ASP A 75 4.88 8.27 -9.43
C ASP A 75 5.90 8.14 -8.30
N LYS A 76 6.37 9.28 -7.76
CA LYS A 76 7.28 9.31 -6.60
C LYS A 76 6.67 8.62 -5.38
N TYR A 77 5.40 8.87 -5.08
CA TYR A 77 4.70 8.23 -3.97
C TYR A 77 4.35 6.75 -4.23
N LEU A 78 4.31 6.36 -5.50
CA LEU A 78 4.05 4.98 -5.89
C LEU A 78 5.30 4.11 -5.86
N ARG A 79 6.47 4.66 -6.25
CA ARG A 79 7.66 3.85 -6.58
C ARG A 79 8.99 4.36 -6.02
N ASP A 80 9.15 5.64 -5.68
CA ASP A 80 10.43 6.15 -5.17
C ASP A 80 10.65 5.67 -3.72
N PRO A 81 11.69 4.85 -3.45
CA PRO A 81 11.95 4.31 -2.12
C PRO A 81 12.13 5.36 -1.03
N ARG A 82 12.51 6.60 -1.37
CA ARG A 82 12.62 7.70 -0.40
C ARG A 82 11.25 8.02 0.21
N TYR A 83 10.25 8.24 -0.63
CA TYR A 83 8.89 8.55 -0.18
C TYR A 83 8.24 7.36 0.54
N LEU A 84 8.53 6.12 0.13
CA LEU A 84 8.05 4.93 0.83
C LEU A 84 8.58 4.85 2.27
N ARG A 85 9.84 5.21 2.51
CA ARG A 85 10.45 5.21 3.84
C ARG A 85 9.98 6.38 4.71
N GLU A 86 9.53 7.47 4.10
CA GLU A 86 9.04 8.65 4.81
C GLU A 86 7.54 8.61 5.12
N ALA A 87 6.84 7.60 4.61
CA ALA A 87 5.40 7.46 4.69
C ALA A 87 4.87 7.43 6.13
N PRO A 88 3.60 7.82 6.35
CA PRO A 88 3.02 7.98 7.69
C PRO A 88 3.16 6.76 8.62
N PHE A 89 3.11 5.55 8.06
CA PHE A 89 3.23 4.30 8.82
C PHE A 89 4.62 4.03 9.42
N HIS A 90 5.65 4.80 9.04
CA HIS A 90 6.97 4.77 9.72
C HIS A 90 7.07 5.78 10.87
N ARG A 91 6.19 6.78 10.87
CA ARG A 91 6.14 7.83 11.90
C ARG A 91 5.13 7.52 13.00
N ILE A 92 4.15 6.68 12.70
CA ILE A 92 3.07 6.29 13.61
C ILE A 92 3.23 4.80 13.95
N SER A 93 3.27 4.48 15.24
CA SER A 93 3.24 3.09 15.68
C SER A 93 1.89 2.46 15.36
N THR A 94 1.90 1.38 14.58
CA THR A 94 0.72 0.55 14.32
C THR A 94 0.52 -0.56 15.37
N GLY A 95 1.38 -0.61 16.39
CA GLY A 95 1.49 -1.73 17.33
C GLY A 95 2.20 -2.97 16.77
N VAL A 96 2.43 -3.04 15.45
CA VAL A 96 3.21 -4.09 14.81
C VAL A 96 4.68 -3.69 14.73
N ARG A 97 5.58 -4.57 15.17
CA ARG A 97 7.03 -4.37 15.10
C ARG A 97 7.49 -4.31 13.64
N SER A 98 8.26 -3.29 13.28
CA SER A 98 8.85 -3.19 11.93
C SER A 98 9.77 -4.36 11.59
N SER A 99 10.41 -4.98 12.59
CA SER A 99 11.19 -6.21 12.41
C SER A 99 10.33 -7.38 11.94
N PHE A 100 9.10 -7.51 12.45
CA PHE A 100 8.15 -8.52 11.98
C PHE A 100 7.72 -8.26 10.53
N LEU A 101 7.43 -7.01 10.16
CA LEU A 101 7.07 -6.67 8.78
C LEU A 101 8.19 -7.01 7.78
N ARG A 102 9.46 -6.77 8.16
CA ARG A 102 10.63 -7.18 7.36
C ARG A 102 10.77 -8.69 7.26
N LEU A 103 10.59 -9.41 8.37
CA LEU A 103 10.60 -10.89 8.38
C LEU A 103 9.55 -11.45 7.43
N GLU A 104 8.31 -10.96 7.51
CA GLU A 104 7.19 -11.40 6.66
C GLU A 104 7.44 -11.10 5.18
N LEU A 105 8.06 -9.96 4.86
CA LEU A 105 8.47 -9.65 3.49
C LEU A 105 9.46 -10.69 2.95
N GLU A 106 10.51 -11.01 3.72
CA GLU A 106 11.50 -12.03 3.33
C GLU A 106 10.91 -13.44 3.22
N ARG A 107 9.98 -13.81 4.10
CA ARG A 107 9.26 -15.09 4.03
C ARG A 107 8.41 -15.16 2.77
N SER A 108 7.69 -14.09 2.42
CA SER A 108 6.84 -14.03 1.24
C SER A 108 7.63 -14.22 -0.06
N LYS A 109 8.83 -13.61 -0.17
CA LYS A 109 9.75 -13.80 -1.30
C LYS A 109 10.19 -15.25 -1.48
N ARG A 110 10.23 -16.02 -0.38
CA ARG A 110 10.59 -17.46 -0.36
C ARG A 110 9.38 -18.38 -0.43
N GLY A 111 8.16 -17.87 -0.63
CA GLY A 111 6.93 -18.66 -0.61
C GLY A 111 6.61 -19.32 0.73
N ARG A 112 7.20 -18.84 1.83
CA ARG A 112 7.00 -19.42 3.16
C ARG A 112 5.78 -18.82 3.83
N ARG A 113 4.80 -19.66 4.15
CA ARG A 113 3.60 -19.27 4.91
C ARG A 113 3.93 -18.99 6.35
N THR A 114 3.29 -17.98 6.94
CA THR A 114 3.40 -17.67 8.36
C THR A 114 2.38 -18.50 9.13
N PRO A 115 2.75 -19.10 10.28
CA PRO A 115 1.81 -19.89 11.08
C PRO A 115 0.62 -19.05 11.54
N ASP A 116 -0.48 -19.74 11.86
CA ASP A 116 -1.68 -19.10 12.37
C ASP A 116 -1.41 -18.36 13.70
N CYS A 117 -2.09 -17.23 13.88
CA CYS A 117 -1.95 -16.39 15.07
C CYS A 117 -2.81 -16.92 16.21
N ASP A 118 -2.19 -17.57 17.21
CA ASP A 118 -2.83 -17.83 18.51
C ASP A 118 -2.63 -16.61 19.43
N THR A 119 -3.64 -15.76 19.55
CA THR A 119 -3.55 -14.51 20.34
C THR A 119 -3.28 -14.74 21.83
N LYS A 120 -3.48 -15.96 22.35
CA LYS A 120 -3.16 -16.33 23.73
C LYS A 120 -1.66 -16.57 23.95
N LYS A 121 -0.91 -16.93 22.91
CA LYS A 121 0.50 -17.36 23.02
C LYS A 121 1.47 -16.59 22.11
N CYS A 122 0.98 -16.08 20.98
CA CYS A 122 1.79 -15.45 19.95
C CYS A 122 2.20 -14.03 20.34
N LYS A 123 3.51 -13.76 20.30
CA LYS A 123 4.12 -12.43 20.52
C LYS A 123 4.90 -11.91 19.30
N LEU A 124 4.80 -12.63 18.19
CA LEU A 124 5.70 -12.48 17.04
C LEU A 124 5.61 -11.07 16.40
N CYS A 125 4.39 -10.58 16.17
CA CYS A 125 4.17 -9.26 15.56
C CYS A 125 4.24 -8.10 16.55
N GLY A 126 4.12 -8.36 17.85
CA GLY A 126 4.11 -7.35 18.90
C GLY A 126 2.73 -6.77 19.27
N LEU A 127 1.65 -7.14 18.57
CA LEU A 127 0.29 -6.64 18.89
C LEU A 127 -0.25 -7.20 20.21
N CYS A 128 -0.09 -8.50 20.43
CA CYS A 128 -0.52 -9.13 21.68
C CYS A 128 0.53 -8.82 22.75
N VAL A 129 0.38 -7.72 23.46
CA VAL A 129 1.14 -7.48 24.69
C VAL A 129 0.49 -8.32 25.81
N THR A 130 1.26 -9.25 26.35
CA THR A 130 1.04 -9.77 27.70
C THR A 130 2.26 -9.36 28.48
#